data_AF-A0A5N7DLM6-F1
#
_entry.id   AF-A0A5N7DLM6-F1
#
_cell.length_a   1.000
_cell.length_b   1.000
_cell.length_c   1.000
_cell.angle_alpha   90.00
_cell.angle_beta   90.00
_cell.angle_gamma   90.00
#
_symmetry.space_group_name_H-M   'P 1'
#
loop_
_entity.id
_entity.type
_entity.pdbx_description
1 polymer ?
#
loop_
_entity_poly.entity_id
_entity_poly.type
_entity_poly.pdbx_seq_one_letter_code
_entity_poly.pdbx_strand_id
1 'polypeptide(L)'
;MTTTNLSIIPTALSHIGGLCLSEGITPVWYNVMRKRFAPLSEDSQDIPQLSSIGHTESASDLFVHLSRTLEDDHVTAFITTDSVAKAFDISHEPSRGSTGATPLSSPFIEVQIPGKRTGLVASKDIRAGDAIISEKPAMVVHEGIDETDEENRLRLQWEAVRQLPREISTRLLNLLAYGDGDILDEILNTNSFGVTIPDSADHRAVFLQISRLNHACRPNAAYQFDPETLVQTIYAIDDIPPGEEITISYIDTLVPYTQRQNDLANWGFECTCQLCSLAPEDRVRSDRNIQSILTYKRALDDWSEYSAATTEMAEALIELVRSELTHDAIATAYRLAAYEFNAVGHKDGALEYAFRAFTHGCAIWRKRDAESNIHDVVRIMSAPEKHWTWMKRIGTCVA
;
A
#
# COMPACT_ATOMS: atom_id res chain seq x y z
N MET A 1 -15.46 -12.70 17.23
CA MET A 1 -15.51 -14.00 16.54
C MET A 1 -16.83 -14.14 15.79
N THR A 2 -16.83 -13.79 14.51
CA THR A 2 -17.78 -14.30 13.51
C THR A 2 -16.90 -14.73 12.35
N THR A 3 -16.72 -16.04 12.20
CA THR A 3 -16.08 -16.63 11.02
C THR A 3 -16.91 -16.21 9.81
N THR A 4 -16.36 -15.31 9.00
CA THR A 4 -17.12 -14.66 7.92
C THR A 4 -16.87 -15.44 6.63
N ASN A 5 -17.95 -15.91 6.04
CA ASN A 5 -17.95 -16.86 4.94
C ASN A 5 -17.56 -16.12 3.64
N LEU A 6 -16.34 -16.36 3.12
CA LEU A 6 -15.84 -15.81 1.83
C LEU A 6 -16.67 -16.26 0.61
N SER A 7 -17.63 -17.18 0.81
CA SER A 7 -18.60 -17.64 -0.20
C SER A 7 -19.63 -16.60 -0.65
N ILE A 8 -19.63 -15.39 -0.08
CA ILE A 8 -20.52 -14.29 -0.52
C ILE A 8 -19.96 -13.55 -1.74
N ILE A 9 -18.63 -13.59 -1.95
CA ILE A 9 -17.92 -12.90 -3.05
C ILE A 9 -18.41 -13.35 -4.44
N PRO A 10 -18.60 -14.66 -4.73
CA PRO A 10 -19.12 -15.12 -6.02
C PRO A 10 -20.55 -14.62 -6.34
N THR A 11 -21.41 -14.54 -5.32
CA THR A 11 -22.80 -14.08 -5.47
C THR A 11 -22.86 -12.59 -5.78
N ALA A 12 -22.05 -11.77 -5.11
CA ALA A 12 -21.88 -10.36 -5.42
C ALA A 12 -21.35 -10.16 -6.86
N LEU A 13 -20.33 -10.93 -7.26
CA LEU A 13 -19.77 -10.90 -8.62
C LEU A 13 -20.77 -11.29 -9.72
N SER A 14 -21.74 -12.17 -9.42
CA SER A 14 -22.78 -12.57 -10.37
C SER A 14 -23.80 -11.46 -10.68
N HIS A 15 -24.11 -10.58 -9.71
CA HIS A 15 -24.96 -9.39 -9.94
C HIS A 15 -24.21 -8.27 -10.68
N ILE A 16 -22.88 -8.24 -10.57
CA ILE A 16 -21.99 -7.21 -11.12
C ILE A 16 -21.73 -7.39 -12.63
N GLY A 17 -21.89 -8.60 -13.16
CA GLY A 17 -21.63 -8.90 -14.59
C GLY A 17 -22.39 -8.01 -15.58
N GLY A 18 -23.50 -7.40 -15.18
CA GLY A 18 -24.26 -6.43 -15.99
C GLY A 18 -23.71 -4.99 -15.96
N LEU A 19 -23.08 -4.56 -14.86
CA LEU A 19 -22.57 -3.19 -14.67
C LEU A 19 -21.16 -3.00 -15.26
N CYS A 20 -20.34 -4.06 -15.32
CA CYS A 20 -19.00 -4.01 -15.91
C CYS A 20 -18.98 -3.66 -17.41
N LEU A 21 -20.07 -3.95 -18.15
CA LEU A 21 -20.10 -3.79 -19.60
C LEU A 21 -20.51 -2.38 -20.08
N SER A 22 -21.18 -1.58 -19.24
CA SER A 22 -21.74 -0.27 -19.65
C SER A 22 -20.82 0.92 -19.37
N GLU A 23 -19.87 0.81 -18.43
CA GLU A 23 -19.08 1.94 -17.91
C GLU A 23 -17.58 1.87 -18.26
N GLY A 24 -17.15 0.93 -19.11
CA GLY A 24 -15.73 0.82 -19.49
C GLY A 24 -14.80 0.35 -18.36
N ILE A 25 -15.35 -0.24 -17.29
CA ILE A 25 -14.60 -0.95 -16.25
C ILE A 25 -14.04 -2.21 -16.93
N THR A 26 -12.79 -2.12 -17.39
CA THR A 26 -12.18 -3.15 -18.24
C THR A 26 -12.15 -4.51 -17.55
N PRO A 27 -12.14 -5.63 -18.30
CA PRO A 27 -11.96 -7.00 -17.79
C PRO A 27 -10.68 -7.23 -16.95
N VAL A 28 -9.82 -6.20 -16.84
CA VAL A 28 -8.52 -6.17 -16.15
C VAL A 28 -8.67 -6.37 -14.64
N TRP A 29 -9.66 -5.72 -14.03
CA TRP A 29 -9.87 -5.77 -12.57
C TRP A 29 -10.39 -7.11 -12.06
N TYR A 30 -11.09 -7.85 -12.92
CA TYR A 30 -11.50 -9.23 -12.66
C TYR A 30 -10.29 -10.17 -12.50
N ASN A 31 -9.18 -9.94 -13.20
CA ASN A 31 -7.99 -10.78 -13.11
C ASN A 31 -7.19 -10.56 -11.81
N VAL A 32 -7.12 -9.32 -11.32
CA VAL A 32 -6.55 -9.01 -9.99
C VAL A 32 -7.38 -9.67 -8.89
N MET A 33 -8.72 -9.61 -8.99
CA MET A 33 -9.63 -10.30 -8.07
C MET A 33 -9.45 -11.83 -8.11
N ARG A 34 -9.34 -12.42 -9.30
CA ARG A 34 -9.17 -13.88 -9.45
C ARG A 34 -7.86 -14.38 -8.85
N LYS A 35 -6.79 -13.59 -8.91
CA LYS A 35 -5.49 -13.92 -8.29
C LYS A 35 -5.50 -13.71 -6.77
N ARG A 36 -6.14 -12.63 -6.30
CA ARG A 36 -6.19 -12.25 -4.88
C ARG A 36 -7.17 -13.09 -4.04
N PHE A 37 -8.23 -13.61 -4.65
CA PHE A 37 -9.30 -14.35 -3.98
C PHE A 37 -9.56 -15.74 -4.59
N ALA A 38 -8.56 -16.36 -5.24
CA ALA A 38 -8.67 -17.76 -5.63
C ALA A 38 -8.94 -18.61 -4.38
N PRO A 39 -9.89 -19.57 -4.42
CA PRO A 39 -10.10 -20.46 -3.30
C PRO A 39 -8.81 -21.23 -3.03
N LEU A 40 -8.32 -21.15 -1.79
CA LEU A 40 -7.33 -22.09 -1.27
C LEU A 40 -7.87 -23.50 -1.53
N SER A 41 -7.04 -24.37 -2.10
CA SER A 41 -7.38 -25.80 -2.26
C SER A 41 -7.85 -26.36 -0.92
N GLU A 42 -8.90 -27.18 -0.93
CA GLU A 42 -9.64 -27.68 0.25
C GLU A 42 -8.83 -28.48 1.30
N ASP A 43 -7.49 -28.52 1.21
CA ASP A 43 -6.61 -29.36 2.05
C ASP A 43 -5.95 -28.64 3.25
N SER A 44 -6.37 -27.42 3.62
CA SER A 44 -5.85 -26.75 4.84
C SER A 44 -6.95 -26.45 5.86
N GLN A 45 -7.62 -27.50 6.36
CA GLN A 45 -8.43 -27.41 7.57
C GLN A 45 -7.58 -27.69 8.81
N ASP A 46 -6.74 -26.73 9.19
CA ASP A 46 -6.27 -26.58 10.56
C ASP A 46 -5.91 -25.11 10.76
N ILE A 47 -6.91 -24.30 11.14
CA ILE A 47 -6.73 -22.90 11.55
C ILE A 47 -6.67 -22.89 13.07
N PRO A 48 -5.51 -22.66 13.72
CA PRO A 48 -5.47 -22.46 15.15
C PRO A 48 -6.26 -21.21 15.50
N GLN A 49 -7.17 -21.31 16.47
CA GLN A 49 -7.85 -20.15 17.04
C GLN A 49 -6.82 -19.27 17.76
N LEU A 50 -6.45 -18.16 17.13
CA LEU A 50 -5.51 -17.17 17.68
C LEU A 50 -6.22 -16.28 18.71
N SER A 51 -5.83 -16.44 19.98
CA SER A 51 -6.04 -15.45 21.03
C SER A 51 -4.96 -14.38 20.93
N SER A 52 -5.35 -13.10 20.91
CA SER A 52 -4.44 -11.96 20.98
C SER A 52 -3.60 -12.01 22.26
N ILE A 53 -2.31 -12.26 22.15
CA ILE A 53 -1.37 -12.09 23.25
C ILE A 53 -0.50 -10.88 22.93
N GLY A 54 -0.78 -9.76 23.60
CA GLY A 54 0.10 -8.59 23.58
C GLY A 54 1.31 -8.87 24.45
N HIS A 55 2.42 -9.27 23.84
CA HIS A 55 3.74 -9.23 24.47
C HIS A 55 4.42 -7.91 24.09
N THR A 56 4.78 -7.13 25.10
CA THR A 56 5.71 -6.01 24.94
C THR A 56 7.11 -6.60 24.77
N GLU A 57 7.59 -6.71 23.54
CA GLU A 57 8.95 -7.19 23.24
C GLU A 57 9.97 -6.09 23.57
N SER A 58 11.05 -6.44 24.27
CA SER A 58 12.12 -5.52 24.66
C SER A 58 13.14 -5.37 23.53
N ALA A 59 13.58 -4.15 23.25
CA ALA A 59 14.65 -3.85 22.28
C ALA A 59 15.99 -4.57 22.56
N SER A 60 16.20 -5.08 23.78
CA SER A 60 17.40 -5.83 24.16
C SER A 60 17.54 -7.22 23.50
N ASP A 61 16.48 -7.74 22.88
CA ASP A 61 16.40 -9.15 22.46
C ASP A 61 16.41 -9.31 20.93
N LEU A 62 17.07 -8.38 20.23
CA LEU A 62 17.19 -8.40 18.76
C LEU A 62 18.41 -9.18 18.28
N PHE A 63 18.19 -10.07 17.31
CA PHE A 63 19.20 -10.92 16.71
C PHE A 63 19.13 -10.88 15.17
N VAL A 64 20.22 -11.29 14.54
CA VAL A 64 20.28 -11.46 13.08
C VAL A 64 19.84 -12.86 12.70
N HIS A 65 18.84 -12.96 11.82
CA HIS A 65 18.37 -14.21 11.23
C HIS A 65 18.42 -14.11 9.71
N LEU A 66 18.53 -15.24 9.03
CA LEU A 66 18.43 -15.32 7.56
C LEU A 66 17.25 -16.18 7.18
N SER A 67 16.42 -15.72 6.25
CA SER A 67 15.46 -16.55 5.54
C SER A 67 15.96 -16.79 4.13
N ARG A 68 15.86 -18.03 3.65
CA ARG A 68 16.17 -18.40 2.27
C ARG A 68 14.93 -19.03 1.65
N THR A 69 14.46 -18.47 0.55
CA THR A 69 13.36 -19.09 -0.20
C THR A 69 13.92 -20.02 -1.28
N LEU A 70 13.38 -21.24 -1.36
CA LEU A 70 13.89 -22.28 -2.25
C LEU A 70 13.60 -22.02 -3.74
N GLU A 71 12.47 -21.38 -4.04
CA GLU A 71 11.99 -21.22 -5.41
C GLU A 71 12.86 -20.27 -6.24
N ASP A 72 13.43 -19.24 -5.62
CA ASP A 72 14.20 -18.17 -6.27
C ASP A 72 15.62 -17.99 -5.69
N ASP A 73 16.05 -18.83 -4.74
CA ASP A 73 17.30 -18.72 -3.97
C ASP A 73 17.50 -17.34 -3.31
N HIS A 74 16.41 -16.58 -3.11
CA HIS A 74 16.46 -15.27 -2.49
C HIS A 74 16.76 -15.40 -1.00
N VAL A 75 17.63 -14.52 -0.51
CA VAL A 75 17.99 -14.44 0.92
C VAL A 75 17.59 -13.09 1.48
N THR A 76 16.83 -13.12 2.56
CA THR A 76 16.44 -11.94 3.35
C THR A 76 17.12 -12.01 4.71
N ALA A 77 17.78 -10.95 5.13
CA ALA A 77 18.26 -10.82 6.50
C ALA A 77 17.21 -10.13 7.38
N PHE A 78 17.03 -10.64 8.59
CA PHE A 78 16.10 -10.11 9.58
C PHE A 78 16.89 -9.66 10.80
N ILE A 79 16.59 -8.48 11.30
CA ILE A 79 16.99 -8.05 12.64
C ILE A 79 15.71 -8.00 13.45
N THR A 80 15.45 -9.06 14.21
CA THR A 80 14.18 -9.24 14.93
C THR A 80 14.36 -10.15 16.13
N THR A 81 13.29 -10.43 16.86
CA THR A 81 13.29 -11.30 18.03
C THR A 81 13.21 -12.78 17.61
N ASP A 82 13.71 -13.67 18.46
CA ASP A 82 13.63 -15.13 18.24
C ASP A 82 12.18 -15.62 18.09
N SER A 83 11.23 -14.99 18.79
CA SER A 83 9.79 -15.30 18.72
C SER A 83 9.27 -15.08 17.30
N VAL A 84 9.53 -13.89 16.75
CA VAL A 84 9.12 -13.52 15.40
C VAL A 84 9.83 -14.39 14.38
N ALA A 85 11.14 -14.62 14.51
CA ALA A 85 11.89 -15.47 13.59
C ALA A 85 11.32 -16.90 13.51
N LYS A 86 10.93 -17.48 14.65
CA LYS A 86 10.31 -18.82 14.70
C LYS A 86 8.91 -18.85 14.11
N ALA A 87 8.12 -17.79 14.30
CA ALA A 87 6.76 -17.71 13.78
C ALA A 87 6.71 -17.73 12.24
N PHE A 88 7.77 -17.22 11.58
CA PHE A 88 7.89 -17.17 10.12
C PHE A 88 8.69 -18.33 9.51
N ASP A 89 8.99 -19.38 10.29
CA ASP A 89 9.84 -20.51 9.90
C ASP A 89 11.15 -20.05 9.21
N ILE A 90 11.76 -18.99 9.75
CA ILE A 90 13.03 -18.42 9.27
C ILE A 90 14.14 -19.39 9.70
N SER A 91 14.31 -20.45 8.91
CA SER A 91 15.22 -21.55 9.18
C SER A 91 16.69 -21.20 8.91
N HIS A 92 17.58 -21.77 9.72
CA HIS A 92 19.04 -21.59 9.63
C HIS A 92 19.76 -22.55 8.66
N GLU A 93 19.06 -23.32 7.82
CA GLU A 93 19.74 -24.26 6.91
C GLU A 93 19.07 -24.45 5.53
N PRO A 94 19.88 -24.71 4.47
CA PRO A 94 19.40 -24.81 3.10
C PRO A 94 18.79 -26.19 2.82
N SER A 95 17.54 -26.24 2.40
CA SER A 95 17.02 -27.39 1.64
C SER A 95 17.11 -27.11 0.14
N ARG A 96 17.25 -28.17 -0.67
CA ARG A 96 17.49 -28.09 -2.12
C ARG A 96 16.19 -28.25 -2.89
N GLY A 97 15.93 -27.36 -3.85
CA GLY A 97 14.99 -27.57 -4.94
C GLY A 97 15.16 -26.47 -5.98
N SER A 98 15.40 -26.83 -7.25
CA SER A 98 15.52 -25.86 -8.36
C SER A 98 14.31 -26.03 -9.28
N THR A 99 13.80 -24.94 -9.85
CA THR A 99 13.41 -24.91 -11.26
C THR A 99 13.43 -23.47 -11.77
N GLY A 100 14.22 -23.24 -12.82
CA GLY A 100 14.33 -21.95 -13.49
C GLY A 100 13.10 -21.59 -14.32
N ALA A 101 12.67 -20.34 -14.20
CA ALA A 101 11.81 -19.67 -15.16
C ALA A 101 12.67 -18.69 -15.99
N THR A 102 12.51 -18.73 -17.31
CA THR A 102 13.15 -17.81 -18.24
C THR A 102 12.65 -16.38 -18.00
N PRO A 103 13.52 -15.34 -17.89
CA PRO A 103 13.05 -13.99 -17.58
C PRO A 103 12.25 -13.42 -18.76
N LEU A 104 10.97 -13.11 -18.52
CA LEU A 104 10.25 -12.15 -19.34
C LEU A 104 10.97 -10.80 -19.25
N SER A 105 11.08 -10.07 -20.36
CA SER A 105 11.67 -8.73 -20.35
C SER A 105 10.92 -7.84 -19.36
N SER A 106 11.65 -7.23 -18.42
CA SER A 106 11.10 -6.33 -17.41
C SER A 106 10.26 -5.20 -18.03
N PRO A 107 9.10 -4.82 -17.46
CA PRO A 107 8.29 -3.69 -17.94
C PRO A 107 8.94 -2.32 -17.72
N PHE A 108 10.12 -2.27 -17.11
CA PHE A 108 10.86 -1.04 -16.84
C PHE A 108 12.37 -1.23 -17.03
N ILE A 109 13.08 -0.11 -17.06
CA ILE A 109 14.53 -0.02 -17.06
C ILE A 109 15.00 0.96 -15.98
N GLU A 110 16.18 0.71 -15.41
CA GLU A 110 16.87 1.65 -14.53
C GLU A 110 17.59 2.72 -15.37
N VAL A 111 17.37 3.99 -15.04
CA VAL A 111 17.97 5.14 -15.73
C VAL A 111 18.46 6.18 -14.74
N GLN A 112 19.45 7.00 -15.13
CA GLN A 112 19.81 8.20 -14.37
C GLN A 112 18.86 9.35 -14.72
N ILE A 113 18.18 9.87 -13.72
CA ILE A 113 17.21 10.95 -13.84
C ILE A 113 17.84 12.23 -13.30
N PRO A 114 17.91 13.31 -14.11
CA PRO A 114 18.46 14.59 -13.67
C PRO A 114 17.83 15.06 -12.36
N GLY A 115 18.66 15.32 -11.35
CA GLY A 115 18.21 15.77 -10.03
C GLY A 115 17.63 14.69 -9.10
N LYS A 116 17.35 13.48 -9.59
CA LYS A 116 16.75 12.38 -8.79
C LYS A 116 17.60 11.11 -8.70
N ARG A 117 18.80 11.09 -9.29
CA ARG A 117 19.71 9.91 -9.34
C ARG A 117 19.07 8.74 -10.10
N THR A 118 19.31 7.49 -9.70
CA THR A 118 18.73 6.31 -10.36
C THR A 118 17.22 6.26 -10.13
N GLY A 119 16.44 6.18 -11.21
CA GLY A 119 15.00 5.96 -11.19
C GLY A 119 14.59 4.84 -12.15
N LEU A 120 13.31 4.45 -12.10
CA LEU A 120 12.73 3.46 -13.01
C LEU A 120 11.85 4.14 -14.05
N VAL A 121 12.02 3.75 -15.31
CA VAL A 121 11.23 4.25 -16.45
C VAL A 121 10.57 3.08 -17.17
N ALA A 122 9.30 3.24 -17.55
CA ALA A 122 8.56 2.24 -18.30
C ALA A 122 9.24 1.94 -19.65
N SER A 123 9.49 0.65 -19.94
CA SER A 123 10.10 0.20 -21.19
C SER A 123 9.06 -0.17 -22.27
N LYS A 124 7.79 -0.28 -21.85
CA LYS A 124 6.60 -0.58 -22.66
C LYS A 124 5.37 0.04 -21.98
N ASP A 125 4.21 0.01 -22.63
CA ASP A 125 2.95 0.40 -22.01
C ASP A 125 2.67 -0.48 -20.78
N ILE A 126 2.36 0.17 -19.66
CA ILE A 126 1.86 -0.45 -18.43
C ILE A 126 0.45 0.09 -18.19
N ARG A 127 -0.53 -0.79 -17.97
CA ARG A 127 -1.92 -0.37 -17.76
C ARG A 127 -2.21 -0.20 -16.28
N ALA A 128 -3.13 0.71 -15.96
CA ALA A 128 -3.65 0.84 -14.60
C ALA A 128 -4.12 -0.54 -14.08
N GLY A 129 -3.66 -0.91 -12.89
CA GLY A 129 -3.89 -2.21 -12.25
C GLY A 129 -2.83 -3.28 -12.53
N ASP A 130 -1.90 -3.07 -13.48
CA ASP A 130 -0.81 -4.01 -13.73
C ASP A 130 0.17 -4.06 -12.55
N ALA A 131 0.61 -5.28 -12.21
CA ALA A 131 1.74 -5.47 -11.30
C ALA A 131 3.04 -5.17 -12.06
N ILE A 132 3.79 -4.18 -11.59
CA ILE A 132 5.03 -3.69 -12.20
C ILE A 132 6.24 -4.47 -11.65
N ILE A 133 6.33 -4.57 -10.31
CA ILE A 133 7.43 -5.19 -9.58
C ILE A 133 6.81 -5.99 -8.43
N SER A 134 7.27 -7.23 -8.22
CA SER A 134 7.02 -7.99 -6.99
C SER A 134 8.38 -8.42 -6.46
N GLU A 135 8.74 -7.94 -5.27
CA GLU A 135 10.08 -8.11 -4.72
C GLU A 135 10.00 -8.50 -3.24
N LYS A 136 10.84 -9.46 -2.83
CA LYS A 136 11.10 -9.77 -1.42
C LYS A 136 12.19 -8.84 -0.88
N PRO A 137 12.14 -8.47 0.40
CA PRO A 137 13.12 -7.55 0.95
C PRO A 137 14.51 -8.18 1.01
N ALA A 138 15.54 -7.36 0.86
CA ALA A 138 16.91 -7.75 1.21
C ALA A 138 17.11 -7.76 2.72
N MET A 139 16.49 -6.81 3.43
CA MET A 139 16.55 -6.69 4.88
C MET A 139 15.19 -6.33 5.47
N VAL A 140 14.88 -6.89 6.63
CA VAL A 140 13.74 -6.55 7.47
C VAL A 140 14.27 -6.26 8.88
N VAL A 141 13.90 -5.13 9.46
CA VAL A 141 14.48 -4.58 10.68
C VAL A 141 13.36 -4.19 11.62
N HIS A 142 13.33 -4.79 12.81
CA HIS A 142 12.37 -4.49 13.86
C HIS A 142 12.53 -3.05 14.35
N GLU A 143 11.45 -2.28 14.49
CA GLU A 143 11.53 -0.85 14.84
C GLU A 143 12.14 -0.59 16.21
N GLY A 144 11.98 -1.53 17.16
CA GLY A 144 12.66 -1.47 18.47
C GLY A 144 14.20 -1.37 18.39
N ILE A 145 14.82 -1.58 17.22
CA ILE A 145 16.26 -1.33 17.04
C ILE A 145 16.65 0.12 17.34
N ASP A 146 15.73 1.08 17.13
CA ASP A 146 15.98 2.51 17.35
C ASP A 146 16.03 2.86 18.85
N GLU A 147 15.59 1.95 19.72
CA GLU A 147 15.72 2.07 21.18
C GLU A 147 17.06 1.54 21.70
N THR A 148 17.83 0.83 20.87
CA THR A 148 19.17 0.35 21.20
C THR A 148 20.21 1.45 21.04
N ASP A 149 21.33 1.35 21.75
CA ASP A 149 22.45 2.27 21.54
C ASP A 149 23.06 2.11 20.13
N GLU A 150 23.71 3.18 19.66
CA GLU A 150 24.27 3.24 18.31
C GLU A 150 25.26 2.10 18.02
N GLU A 151 26.11 1.72 18.99
CA GLU A 151 27.09 0.64 18.82
C GLU A 151 26.39 -0.70 18.55
N ASN A 152 25.37 -1.04 19.35
CA ASN A 152 24.60 -2.26 19.16
C ASN A 152 23.77 -2.26 17.88
N ARG A 153 23.12 -1.14 17.56
CA ARG A 153 22.35 -0.96 16.32
C ARG A 153 23.22 -1.19 15.08
N LEU A 154 24.34 -0.49 14.98
CA LEU A 154 25.28 -0.62 13.85
C LEU A 154 25.89 -2.02 13.79
N ARG A 155 26.22 -2.63 14.94
CA ARG A 155 26.74 -4.00 15.00
C ARG A 155 25.76 -5.00 14.37
N LEU A 156 24.48 -4.94 14.74
CA LEU A 156 23.45 -5.84 14.21
C LEU A 156 23.20 -5.60 12.71
N GLN A 157 23.11 -4.34 12.29
CA GLN A 157 22.93 -3.98 10.87
C GLN A 157 24.07 -4.51 10.00
N TRP A 158 25.32 -4.24 10.39
CA TRP A 158 26.48 -4.70 9.63
C TRP A 158 26.67 -6.21 9.67
N GLU A 159 26.30 -6.87 10.77
CA GLU A 159 26.29 -8.33 10.86
C GLU A 159 25.28 -8.94 9.86
N ALA A 160 24.07 -8.40 9.78
CA ALA A 160 23.08 -8.81 8.79
C ALA A 160 23.61 -8.67 7.36
N VAL A 161 24.25 -7.54 7.01
CA VAL A 161 24.81 -7.33 5.67
C VAL A 161 25.97 -8.28 5.35
N ARG A 162 26.82 -8.61 6.34
CA ARG A 162 27.93 -9.57 6.17
C ARG A 162 27.46 -10.99 5.88
N GLN A 163 26.30 -11.35 6.41
CA GLN A 163 25.71 -12.66 6.21
C GLN A 163 24.92 -12.78 4.89
N LEU A 164 24.55 -11.66 4.26
CA LEU A 164 23.88 -11.66 2.96
C LEU A 164 24.82 -12.09 1.82
N PRO A 165 24.29 -12.77 0.76
CA PRO A 165 25.03 -13.01 -0.47
C PRO A 165 25.67 -11.75 -1.03
N ARG A 166 26.88 -11.88 -1.59
CA ARG A 166 27.68 -10.73 -2.09
C ARG A 166 26.92 -9.86 -3.08
N GLU A 167 26.09 -10.46 -3.94
CA GLU A 167 25.29 -9.73 -4.91
C GLU A 167 24.25 -8.84 -4.22
N ILE A 168 23.53 -9.36 -3.24
CA ILE A 168 22.51 -8.62 -2.47
C ILE A 168 23.16 -7.51 -1.66
N SER A 169 24.24 -7.81 -0.91
CA SER A 169 24.95 -6.79 -0.13
C SER A 169 25.55 -5.70 -0.99
N THR A 170 26.10 -6.03 -2.17
CA THR A 170 26.61 -5.02 -3.11
C THR A 170 25.49 -4.11 -3.64
N ARG A 171 24.33 -4.68 -3.99
CA ARG A 171 23.18 -3.89 -4.47
C ARG A 171 22.60 -3.01 -3.37
N LEU A 172 22.49 -3.54 -2.15
CA LEU A 172 22.04 -2.80 -0.97
C LEU A 172 22.95 -1.61 -0.67
N LEU A 173 24.27 -1.83 -0.63
CA LEU A 173 25.27 -0.79 -0.37
C LEU A 173 25.39 0.25 -1.50
N ASN A 174 24.73 0.00 -2.65
CA ASN A 174 24.62 0.95 -3.77
C ASN A 174 23.28 1.71 -3.77
N LEU A 175 22.45 1.56 -2.74
CA LEU A 175 21.29 2.40 -2.53
C LEU A 175 21.70 3.79 -2.04
N LEU A 176 20.74 4.72 -2.07
CA LEU A 176 20.96 6.09 -1.66
C LEU A 176 21.19 6.17 -0.14
N ALA A 177 22.35 6.69 0.28
CA ALA A 177 22.55 7.18 1.64
C ALA A 177 22.33 8.70 1.66
N TYR A 178 21.50 9.20 2.58
CA TYR A 178 21.34 10.63 2.83
C TYR A 178 21.49 10.93 4.32
N GLY A 179 22.57 11.62 4.68
CA GLY A 179 22.92 11.95 6.06
C GLY A 179 24.44 11.93 6.27
N ASP A 180 24.87 12.31 7.47
CA ASP A 180 26.29 12.38 7.84
C ASP A 180 26.72 11.22 8.77
N GLY A 181 25.83 10.25 9.03
CA GLY A 181 26.07 9.09 9.88
C GLY A 181 26.79 7.90 9.19
N ASP A 182 26.68 6.72 9.80
CA ASP A 182 27.16 5.48 9.20
C ASP A 182 26.42 5.18 7.89
N ILE A 183 27.17 4.82 6.85
CA ILE A 183 26.64 4.61 5.50
C ILE A 183 25.47 3.61 5.47
N LEU A 184 25.53 2.53 6.26
CA LEU A 184 24.48 1.51 6.25
C LEU A 184 23.23 2.01 6.97
N ASP A 185 23.39 2.69 8.10
CA ASP A 185 22.27 3.27 8.83
C ASP A 185 21.52 4.30 7.95
N GLU A 186 22.25 5.16 7.23
CA GLU A 186 21.64 6.14 6.32
C GLU A 186 20.98 5.48 5.09
N ILE A 187 21.53 4.38 4.57
CA ILE A 187 20.86 3.58 3.54
C ILE A 187 19.54 3.02 4.08
N LEU A 188 19.55 2.42 5.27
CA LEU A 188 18.35 1.86 5.86
C LEU A 188 17.30 2.95 6.15
N ASN A 189 17.71 4.10 6.69
CA ASN A 189 16.82 5.22 6.97
C ASN A 189 16.19 5.80 5.69
N THR A 190 16.96 5.88 4.61
CA THR A 190 16.50 6.50 3.36
C THR A 190 15.66 5.56 2.49
N ASN A 191 15.83 4.24 2.59
CA ASN A 191 15.26 3.29 1.61
C ASN A 191 14.24 2.32 2.19
N SER A 192 13.97 2.38 3.50
CA SER A 192 13.06 1.47 4.16
C SER A 192 11.59 1.82 3.99
N PHE A 193 10.77 0.77 3.90
CA PHE A 193 9.32 0.83 3.92
C PHE A 193 8.82 0.26 5.24
N GLY A 194 7.87 0.93 5.88
CA GLY A 194 7.16 0.36 7.02
C GLY A 194 6.34 -0.86 6.60
N VAL A 195 6.57 -1.99 7.26
CA VAL A 195 5.87 -3.26 7.02
C VAL A 195 5.36 -3.80 8.35
N THR A 196 4.14 -4.32 8.33
CA THR A 196 3.55 -4.95 9.52
C THR A 196 3.69 -6.45 9.40
N ILE A 197 4.27 -7.06 10.42
CA ILE A 197 4.37 -8.50 10.56
C ILE A 197 3.33 -8.94 11.62
N PRO A 198 2.43 -9.90 11.31
CA PRO A 198 1.44 -10.40 12.25
C PRO A 198 2.03 -10.79 13.61
N ASP A 199 1.33 -10.42 14.68
CA ASP A 199 1.70 -10.70 16.07
C ASP A 199 3.09 -10.19 16.47
N SER A 200 3.60 -9.15 15.78
CA SER A 200 4.85 -8.47 16.10
C SER A 200 4.67 -6.95 16.16
N ALA A 201 5.68 -6.26 16.70
CA ALA A 201 5.79 -4.81 16.52
C ALA A 201 6.01 -4.47 15.04
N ASP A 202 5.95 -3.19 14.69
CA ASP A 202 6.21 -2.75 13.32
C ASP A 202 7.68 -2.97 12.94
N HIS A 203 7.91 -3.23 11.65
CA HIS A 203 9.24 -3.40 11.06
C HIS A 203 9.42 -2.44 9.90
N ARG A 204 10.69 -2.28 9.52
CA ARG A 204 11.14 -1.58 8.32
C ARG A 204 11.79 -2.57 7.37
N ALA A 205 11.48 -2.49 6.07
CA ALA A 205 12.02 -3.40 5.07
C ALA A 205 12.63 -2.66 3.88
N VAL A 206 13.76 -3.16 3.38
CA VAL A 206 14.46 -2.59 2.21
C VAL A 206 14.37 -3.53 1.04
N PHE A 207 13.99 -3.00 -0.12
CA PHE A 207 13.72 -3.72 -1.37
C PHE A 207 14.61 -3.15 -2.48
N LEU A 208 15.47 -3.95 -3.08
CA LEU A 208 16.59 -3.43 -3.89
C LEU A 208 16.16 -2.71 -5.17
N GLN A 209 15.12 -3.19 -5.85
CA GLN A 209 14.56 -2.54 -7.04
C GLN A 209 13.51 -1.50 -6.68
N ILE A 210 12.64 -1.80 -5.73
CA ILE A 210 11.56 -0.90 -5.31
C ILE A 210 12.12 0.38 -4.69
N SER A 211 13.24 0.33 -3.94
CA SER A 211 13.92 1.52 -3.42
C SER A 211 14.55 2.40 -4.50
N ARG A 212 14.47 2.04 -5.79
CA ARG A 212 14.83 2.91 -6.93
C ARG A 212 13.65 3.74 -7.45
N LEU A 213 12.43 3.52 -6.96
CA LEU A 213 11.27 4.32 -7.36
C LEU A 213 11.36 5.70 -6.73
N ASN A 214 11.39 6.74 -7.55
CA ASN A 214 11.45 8.13 -7.11
C ASN A 214 10.10 8.65 -6.64
N HIS A 215 10.16 9.78 -5.93
CA HIS A 215 8.99 10.50 -5.47
C HIS A 215 8.25 11.27 -6.58
N ALA A 216 6.92 11.23 -6.53
CA ALA A 216 6.04 12.28 -7.03
C ALA A 216 4.89 12.52 -6.05
N CYS A 217 4.45 13.78 -5.89
CA CYS A 217 3.32 14.13 -5.01
C CYS A 217 1.97 13.62 -5.56
N ARG A 218 1.92 13.29 -6.86
CA ARG A 218 0.84 12.63 -7.57
C ARG A 218 1.46 11.46 -8.33
N PRO A 219 1.67 10.32 -7.65
CA PRO A 219 2.36 9.19 -8.24
C PRO A 219 1.47 8.46 -9.25
N ASN A 220 2.10 7.73 -10.16
CA ASN A 220 1.43 6.83 -11.11
C ASN A 220 1.51 5.34 -10.68
N ALA A 221 2.17 5.04 -9.55
CA ALA A 221 2.19 3.72 -8.93
C ALA A 221 1.98 3.78 -7.40
N ALA A 222 1.46 2.68 -6.86
CA ALA A 222 1.30 2.45 -5.42
C ALA A 222 1.88 1.09 -5.04
N TYR A 223 2.10 0.86 -3.75
CA TYR A 223 2.69 -0.38 -3.24
C TYR A 223 1.79 -1.07 -2.22
N GLN A 224 1.83 -2.39 -2.24
CA GLN A 224 1.16 -3.26 -1.28
C GLN A 224 2.14 -4.30 -0.77
N PHE A 225 2.21 -4.45 0.55
CA PHE A 225 2.97 -5.49 1.21
C PHE A 225 2.05 -6.66 1.60
N ASP A 226 2.49 -7.89 1.30
CA ASP A 226 1.87 -9.11 1.78
C ASP A 226 2.69 -9.71 2.93
N PRO A 227 2.19 -9.69 4.17
CA PRO A 227 2.92 -10.18 5.34
C PRO A 227 3.13 -11.69 5.36
N GLU A 228 2.32 -12.47 4.62
CA GLU A 228 2.47 -13.94 4.60
C GLU A 228 3.64 -14.37 3.73
N THR A 229 3.81 -13.73 2.57
CA THR A 229 4.88 -14.04 1.62
C THR A 229 6.10 -13.11 1.76
N LEU A 230 5.97 -12.04 2.56
CA LEU A 230 6.91 -10.93 2.69
C LEU A 230 7.23 -10.25 1.35
N VAL A 231 6.30 -10.28 0.40
CA VAL A 231 6.48 -9.67 -0.92
C VAL A 231 5.84 -8.28 -0.93
N GLN A 232 6.59 -7.27 -1.37
CA GLN A 232 6.02 -5.99 -1.75
C GLN A 232 5.78 -5.97 -3.25
N THR A 233 4.55 -5.64 -3.65
CA THR A 233 4.16 -5.48 -5.05
C THR A 233 3.83 -4.03 -5.36
N ILE A 234 4.38 -3.54 -6.46
CA ILE A 234 4.10 -2.23 -7.02
C ILE A 234 3.05 -2.39 -8.12
N TYR A 235 1.96 -1.65 -7.99
CA TYR A 235 0.87 -1.63 -8.97
C TYR A 235 0.79 -0.27 -9.64
N ALA A 236 0.56 -0.26 -10.94
CA ALA A 236 0.20 0.96 -11.66
C ALA A 236 -1.19 1.42 -11.19
N ILE A 237 -1.34 2.69 -10.85
CA ILE A 237 -2.63 3.32 -10.50
C ILE A 237 -3.15 4.26 -11.59
N ASP A 238 -2.35 4.47 -12.63
CA ASP A 238 -2.68 5.11 -13.90
C ASP A 238 -2.01 4.35 -15.06
N ASP A 239 -2.40 4.63 -16.30
CA ASP A 239 -1.71 4.13 -17.49
C ASP A 239 -0.34 4.82 -17.63
N ILE A 240 0.73 4.04 -17.75
CA ILE A 240 2.12 4.54 -17.84
C ILE A 240 2.70 4.20 -19.22
N PRO A 241 2.83 5.18 -20.14
CA PRO A 241 3.40 4.98 -21.45
C PRO A 241 4.93 4.73 -21.40
N PRO A 242 5.52 4.10 -22.43
CA PRO A 242 6.96 3.91 -22.53
C PRO A 242 7.70 5.25 -22.44
N GLY A 243 8.78 5.28 -21.66
CA GLY A 243 9.58 6.48 -21.43
C GLY A 243 9.13 7.34 -20.24
N GLU A 244 7.97 7.06 -19.65
CA GLU A 244 7.52 7.74 -18.43
C GLU A 244 8.16 7.14 -17.16
N GLU A 245 8.50 8.01 -16.21
CA GLU A 245 9.04 7.63 -14.90
C GLU A 245 7.97 6.98 -14.03
N ILE A 246 8.29 5.82 -13.46
CA ILE A 246 7.42 5.13 -12.50
C ILE A 246 7.72 5.71 -11.12
N THR A 247 6.71 6.29 -10.48
CA THR A 247 6.87 7.04 -9.23
C THR A 247 5.89 6.57 -8.15
N ILE A 248 6.32 6.71 -6.90
CA ILE A 248 5.50 6.50 -5.71
C ILE A 248 5.48 7.78 -4.85
N SER A 249 4.58 7.89 -3.89
CA SER A 249 4.66 8.97 -2.89
C SER A 249 5.44 8.50 -1.67
N TYR A 250 6.30 9.37 -1.13
CA TYR A 250 7.05 9.13 0.11
C TYR A 250 6.36 9.76 1.32
N ILE A 251 5.36 10.59 1.05
CA ILE A 251 4.64 11.42 2.02
C ILE A 251 3.13 11.25 1.80
N ASP A 252 2.34 11.81 2.71
CA ASP A 252 0.89 11.93 2.49
C ASP A 252 0.63 12.82 1.26
N THR A 253 -0.25 12.36 0.37
CA THR A 253 -0.61 13.06 -0.86
C THR A 253 -1.62 14.20 -0.59
N LEU A 254 -2.32 14.20 0.54
CA LEU A 254 -3.35 15.17 0.90
C LEU A 254 -2.84 16.30 1.80
N VAL A 255 -1.64 16.83 1.50
CA VAL A 255 -1.05 17.97 2.21
C VAL A 255 -0.69 19.12 1.26
N PRO A 256 -0.75 20.40 1.73
CA PRO A 256 -0.46 21.57 0.91
C PRO A 256 1.01 21.69 0.52
N TYR A 257 1.32 22.51 -0.49
CA TYR A 257 2.65 22.64 -1.10
C TYR A 257 3.78 22.83 -0.08
N THR A 258 3.62 23.77 0.84
CA THR A 258 4.66 24.07 1.84
C THR A 258 4.93 22.86 2.73
N GLN A 259 3.89 22.12 3.13
CA GLN A 259 4.05 20.91 3.91
C GLN A 259 4.75 19.82 3.11
N ARG A 260 4.39 19.63 1.82
CA ARG A 260 5.07 18.67 0.94
C ARG A 260 6.57 18.93 0.85
N GLN A 261 6.98 20.19 0.66
CA GLN A 261 8.42 20.53 0.60
C GLN A 261 9.12 20.30 1.94
N ASN A 262 8.46 20.62 3.06
CA ASN A 262 9.03 20.38 4.39
C ASN A 262 9.19 18.89 4.69
N ASP A 263 8.18 18.07 4.40
CA ASP A 263 8.23 16.62 4.64
C ASP A 263 9.31 15.96 3.78
N LEU A 264 9.52 16.45 2.56
CA LEU A 264 10.54 15.96 1.63
C LEU A 264 11.94 16.51 1.90
N ALA A 265 12.08 17.58 2.69
CA ALA A 265 13.40 18.10 3.07
C ALA A 265 14.23 17.04 3.82
N ASN A 266 13.58 16.19 4.61
CA ASN A 266 14.21 15.07 5.30
C ASN A 266 14.78 14.00 4.33
N TRP A 267 14.33 13.99 3.08
CA TRP A 267 14.81 13.11 2.02
C TRP A 267 15.96 13.73 1.20
N GLY A 268 16.34 14.97 1.50
CA GLY A 268 17.52 15.60 0.90
C GLY A 268 17.33 16.15 -0.51
N PHE A 269 16.10 16.43 -0.92
CA PHE A 269 15.83 17.05 -2.21
C PHE A 269 14.66 18.05 -2.14
N GLU A 270 14.67 19.02 -3.06
CA GLU A 270 13.51 19.88 -3.31
C GLU A 270 12.63 19.25 -4.39
N CYS A 271 11.34 19.07 -4.10
CA CYS A 271 10.45 18.40 -5.02
C CYS A 271 10.08 19.29 -6.20
N THR A 272 10.37 18.80 -7.40
CA THR A 272 10.10 19.46 -8.69
C THR A 272 9.17 18.62 -9.58
N CYS A 273 8.32 17.78 -8.95
CA CYS A 273 7.30 17.06 -9.70
C CYS A 273 6.27 18.02 -10.32
N GLN A 274 5.46 17.53 -11.27
CA GLN A 274 4.47 18.34 -11.99
C GLN A 274 3.61 19.22 -11.07
N LEU A 275 3.17 18.69 -9.93
CA LEU A 275 2.37 19.45 -8.95
C LEU A 275 3.17 20.55 -8.26
N CYS A 276 4.42 20.29 -7.88
CA CYS A 276 5.27 21.26 -7.18
C CYS A 276 5.85 22.33 -8.12
N SER A 277 5.96 22.01 -9.42
CA SER A 277 6.40 22.92 -10.47
C SER A 277 5.29 23.77 -11.08
N LEU A 278 4.04 23.65 -10.61
CA LEU A 278 2.93 24.50 -11.02
C LEU A 278 3.21 25.98 -10.72
N ALA A 279 2.58 26.86 -11.51
CA ALA A 279 2.57 28.29 -11.25
C ALA A 279 2.03 28.59 -9.83
N PRO A 280 2.49 29.67 -9.16
CA PRO A 280 2.05 29.97 -7.79
C PRO A 280 0.54 29.99 -7.59
N GLU A 281 -0.22 30.53 -8.56
CA GLU A 281 -1.68 30.59 -8.52
C GLU A 281 -2.35 29.21 -8.61
N ASP A 282 -1.83 28.32 -9.44
CA ASP A 282 -2.31 26.95 -9.56
C ASP A 282 -1.96 26.11 -8.33
N ARG A 283 -0.80 26.35 -7.69
CA ARG A 283 -0.45 25.74 -6.39
C ARG A 283 -1.42 26.15 -5.30
N VAL A 284 -1.75 27.44 -5.21
CA VAL A 284 -2.74 27.94 -4.25
C VAL A 284 -4.13 27.35 -4.53
N ARG A 285 -4.51 27.15 -5.80
CA ARG A 285 -5.76 26.47 -6.16
C ARG A 285 -5.76 25.01 -5.69
N SER A 286 -4.69 24.26 -5.97
CA SER A 286 -4.55 22.88 -5.51
C SER A 286 -4.60 22.78 -3.98
N ASP A 287 -3.90 23.66 -3.25
CA ASP A 287 -3.93 23.67 -1.78
C ASP A 287 -5.35 23.91 -1.23
N ARG A 288 -6.16 24.77 -1.89
CA ARG A 288 -7.58 24.95 -1.55
C ARG A 288 -8.40 23.69 -1.84
N ASN A 289 -8.17 23.03 -2.96
CA ASN A 289 -8.85 21.79 -3.31
C ASN A 289 -8.55 20.70 -2.28
N ILE A 290 -7.29 20.56 -1.84
CA ILE A 290 -6.89 19.65 -0.77
C ILE A 290 -7.61 19.97 0.54
N GLN A 291 -7.73 21.25 0.90
CA GLN A 291 -8.50 21.66 2.08
C GLN A 291 -9.99 21.30 1.98
N SER A 292 -10.59 21.45 0.79
CA SER A 292 -11.97 21.02 0.52
C SER A 292 -12.13 19.51 0.62
N ILE A 293 -11.20 18.73 0.05
CA ILE A 293 -11.17 17.26 0.15
C ILE A 293 -11.15 16.83 1.62
N LEU A 294 -10.26 17.39 2.43
CA LEU A 294 -10.16 17.06 3.85
C LEU A 294 -11.44 17.44 4.62
N THR A 295 -12.04 18.58 4.28
CA THR A 295 -13.31 19.04 4.87
C THR A 295 -14.46 18.08 4.56
N TYR A 296 -14.62 17.71 3.28
CA TYR A 296 -15.68 16.77 2.87
C TYR A 296 -15.47 15.38 3.45
N LYS A 297 -14.22 14.87 3.48
CA LYS A 297 -13.91 13.59 4.14
C LYS A 297 -14.36 13.61 5.60
N ARG A 298 -14.04 14.66 6.37
CA ARG A 298 -14.44 14.77 7.78
C ARG A 298 -15.96 14.86 7.95
N ALA A 299 -16.65 15.64 7.12
CA ALA A 299 -18.09 15.79 7.22
C ALA A 299 -18.84 14.49 6.87
N LEU A 300 -18.39 13.77 5.82
CA LEU A 300 -18.96 12.48 5.41
C LEU A 300 -18.68 11.36 6.43
N ASP A 301 -17.55 11.42 7.14
CA ASP A 301 -17.19 10.45 8.18
C ASP A 301 -17.77 10.80 9.57
N ASP A 302 -18.43 11.96 9.70
CA ASP A 302 -19.17 12.32 10.90
C ASP A 302 -20.54 11.62 10.91
N TRP A 303 -20.71 10.65 11.82
CA TRP A 303 -21.96 9.90 12.03
C TRP A 303 -22.76 10.38 13.24
N SER A 304 -22.45 11.57 13.77
CA SER A 304 -23.24 12.20 14.83
C SER A 304 -24.58 12.70 14.31
N GLU A 305 -25.48 13.06 15.24
CA GLU A 305 -26.79 13.64 14.94
C GLU A 305 -26.71 15.03 14.26
N TYR A 306 -25.55 15.68 14.29
CA TYR A 306 -25.31 17.02 13.72
C TYR A 306 -24.59 17.00 12.38
N SER A 307 -24.41 15.82 11.80
CA SER A 307 -23.64 15.69 10.57
C SER A 307 -24.27 16.46 9.41
N ALA A 308 -23.42 17.21 8.70
CA ALA A 308 -23.77 17.96 7.50
C ALA A 308 -23.51 17.18 6.20
N ALA A 309 -23.30 15.86 6.29
CA ALA A 309 -23.06 15.01 5.14
C ALA A 309 -24.25 15.02 4.17
N THR A 310 -23.96 15.10 2.87
CA THR A 310 -24.97 14.96 1.82
C THR A 310 -24.40 14.16 0.64
N THR A 311 -25.29 13.63 -0.20
CA THR A 311 -24.91 12.93 -1.44
C THR A 311 -24.15 13.85 -2.40
N GLU A 312 -24.52 15.13 -2.48
CA GLU A 312 -23.83 16.13 -3.31
C GLU A 312 -22.41 16.38 -2.82
N MET A 313 -22.20 16.35 -1.49
CA MET A 313 -20.87 16.46 -0.90
C MET A 313 -19.99 15.24 -1.23
N ALA A 314 -20.58 14.05 -1.23
CA ALA A 314 -19.89 12.82 -1.63
C ALA A 314 -19.47 12.84 -3.10
N GLU A 315 -20.36 13.29 -4.00
CA GLU A 315 -20.04 13.45 -5.42
C GLU A 315 -18.98 14.54 -5.65
N ALA A 316 -19.09 15.69 -4.97
CA ALA A 316 -18.12 16.76 -5.04
C ALA A 316 -16.73 16.31 -4.54
N LEU A 317 -16.67 15.47 -3.51
CA LEU A 317 -15.42 14.87 -3.04
C LEU A 317 -14.79 14.00 -4.13
N ILE A 318 -15.56 13.14 -4.81
CA ILE A 318 -15.06 12.29 -5.89
C ILE A 318 -14.46 13.14 -7.02
N GLU A 319 -15.19 14.19 -7.43
CA GLU A 319 -14.73 15.07 -8.51
C GLU A 319 -13.45 15.82 -8.14
N LEU A 320 -13.38 16.35 -6.92
CA LEU A 320 -12.16 17.02 -6.43
C LEU A 320 -10.96 16.06 -6.42
N VAL A 321 -11.13 14.84 -5.89
CA VAL A 321 -10.05 13.84 -5.83
C VAL A 321 -9.56 13.46 -7.24
N ARG A 322 -10.48 13.31 -8.20
CA ARG A 322 -10.12 13.07 -9.61
C ARG A 322 -9.38 14.25 -10.21
N SER A 323 -9.86 15.47 -10.01
CA SER A 323 -9.25 16.69 -10.56
C SER A 323 -7.83 16.94 -10.02
N GLU A 324 -7.57 16.51 -8.78
CA GLU A 324 -6.25 16.61 -8.15
C GLU A 324 -5.34 15.43 -8.49
N LEU A 325 -5.82 14.40 -9.18
CA LEU A 325 -5.08 13.15 -9.48
C LEU A 325 -4.58 12.42 -8.22
N THR A 326 -5.34 12.52 -7.12
CA THR A 326 -4.99 11.87 -5.85
C THR A 326 -5.52 10.44 -5.83
N HIS A 327 -4.98 9.60 -6.72
CA HIS A 327 -5.48 8.26 -7.00
C HIS A 327 -5.52 7.36 -5.75
N ASP A 328 -4.61 7.56 -4.79
CA ASP A 328 -4.59 6.86 -3.51
C ASP A 328 -5.80 7.18 -2.60
N ALA A 329 -6.43 8.35 -2.78
CA ALA A 329 -7.60 8.77 -2.02
C ALA A 329 -8.94 8.34 -2.66
N ILE A 330 -8.95 7.93 -3.94
CA ILE A 330 -10.19 7.72 -4.69
C ILE A 330 -11.06 6.58 -4.14
N ALA A 331 -10.43 5.48 -3.70
CA ALA A 331 -11.13 4.34 -3.11
C ALA A 331 -11.89 4.77 -1.85
N THR A 332 -11.28 5.61 -1.02
CA THR A 332 -11.89 6.17 0.18
C THR A 332 -13.03 7.12 -0.16
N ALA A 333 -12.90 7.97 -1.19
CA ALA A 333 -13.97 8.83 -1.65
C ALA A 333 -15.21 8.03 -2.09
N TYR A 334 -15.02 6.97 -2.88
CA TYR A 334 -16.11 6.08 -3.26
C TYR A 334 -16.72 5.35 -2.06
N ARG A 335 -15.93 4.92 -1.07
CA ARG A 335 -16.46 4.28 0.13
C ARG A 335 -17.37 5.23 0.91
N LEU A 336 -16.93 6.47 1.12
CA LEU A 336 -17.73 7.50 1.78
C LEU A 336 -19.01 7.81 0.99
N ALA A 337 -18.95 7.84 -0.34
CA ALA A 337 -20.14 7.97 -1.18
C ALA A 337 -21.08 6.78 -1.04
N ALA A 338 -20.55 5.55 -1.05
CA ALA A 338 -21.36 4.35 -0.84
C ALA A 338 -22.10 4.40 0.51
N TYR A 339 -21.42 4.86 1.56
CA TYR A 339 -22.04 5.02 2.88
C TYR A 339 -23.15 6.06 2.87
N GLU A 340 -22.89 7.23 2.28
CA GLU A 340 -23.82 8.35 2.27
C GLU A 340 -25.08 8.03 1.47
N PHE A 341 -24.92 7.48 0.25
CA PHE A 341 -26.06 7.03 -0.55
C PHE A 341 -26.87 5.93 0.15
N ASN A 342 -26.20 5.03 0.88
CA ASN A 342 -26.90 4.03 1.69
C ASN A 342 -27.65 4.66 2.87
N ALA A 343 -27.09 5.72 3.45
CA ALA A 343 -27.65 6.43 4.60
C ALA A 343 -28.89 7.26 4.29
N VAL A 344 -29.07 7.69 3.05
CA VAL A 344 -30.30 8.32 2.57
C VAL A 344 -31.28 7.33 1.92
N GLY A 345 -30.96 6.02 1.95
CA GLY A 345 -31.79 4.96 1.37
C GLY A 345 -31.73 4.86 -0.17
N HIS A 346 -30.77 5.53 -0.80
CA HIS A 346 -30.56 5.50 -2.25
C HIS A 346 -29.74 4.26 -2.65
N LYS A 347 -30.42 3.11 -2.74
CA LYS A 347 -29.83 1.78 -2.93
C LYS A 347 -28.92 1.66 -4.16
N ASP A 348 -29.33 2.18 -5.31
CA ASP A 348 -28.58 1.99 -6.57
C ASP A 348 -27.23 2.69 -6.53
N GLY A 349 -27.21 3.97 -6.13
CA GLY A 349 -25.97 4.72 -5.88
C GLY A 349 -25.08 4.10 -4.80
N ALA A 350 -25.67 3.54 -3.74
CA ALA A 350 -24.89 2.83 -2.70
C ALA A 350 -24.16 1.61 -3.29
N LEU A 351 -24.83 0.81 -4.11
CA LEU A 351 -24.25 -0.35 -4.79
C LEU A 351 -23.17 0.07 -5.81
N GLU A 352 -23.44 1.11 -6.59
CA GLU A 352 -22.49 1.63 -7.58
C GLU A 352 -21.19 2.09 -6.93
N TYR A 353 -21.28 2.98 -5.94
CA TYR A 353 -20.09 3.50 -5.28
C TYR A 353 -19.40 2.44 -4.43
N ALA A 354 -20.13 1.49 -3.85
CA ALA A 354 -19.50 0.36 -3.17
C ALA A 354 -18.68 -0.48 -4.15
N PHE A 355 -19.20 -0.75 -5.34
CA PHE A 355 -18.46 -1.48 -6.37
C PHE A 355 -17.20 -0.73 -6.83
N ARG A 356 -17.29 0.59 -7.04
CA ARG A 356 -16.14 1.43 -7.38
C ARG A 356 -15.11 1.44 -6.24
N ALA A 357 -15.55 1.61 -4.99
CA ALA A 357 -14.69 1.58 -3.81
C ALA A 357 -13.95 0.24 -3.68
N PHE A 358 -14.65 -0.88 -3.87
CA PHE A 358 -14.06 -2.21 -3.87
C PHE A 358 -13.01 -2.37 -4.97
N THR A 359 -13.35 -1.98 -6.20
CA THR A 359 -12.46 -2.13 -7.36
C THR A 359 -11.16 -1.35 -7.19
N HIS A 360 -11.23 -0.09 -6.78
CA HIS A 360 -10.03 0.73 -6.54
C HIS A 360 -9.30 0.36 -5.25
N GLY A 361 -10.06 0.04 -4.18
CA GLY A 361 -9.54 -0.31 -2.88
C GLY A 361 -8.72 -1.61 -2.88
N CYS A 362 -9.09 -2.58 -3.74
CA CYS A 362 -8.30 -3.80 -3.92
C CYS A 362 -6.90 -3.58 -4.50
N ALA A 363 -6.56 -2.42 -5.05
CA ALA A 363 -5.19 -2.12 -5.49
C ALA A 363 -4.43 -1.24 -4.49
N ILE A 364 -5.14 -0.42 -3.70
CA ILE A 364 -4.55 0.72 -3.00
C ILE A 364 -4.64 0.57 -1.47
N TRP A 365 -5.69 -0.05 -0.93
CA TRP A 365 -5.80 -0.23 0.51
C TRP A 365 -4.77 -1.26 1.01
N ARG A 366 -3.94 -0.83 1.98
CA ARG A 366 -2.96 -1.69 2.67
C ARG A 366 -3.68 -2.83 3.37
N LYS A 367 -3.15 -4.06 3.37
CA LYS A 367 -3.83 -5.28 3.87
C LYS A 367 -4.49 -5.09 5.25
N ARG A 368 -3.81 -4.39 6.18
CA ARG A 368 -4.30 -4.05 7.54
C ARG A 368 -5.63 -3.29 7.57
N ASP A 369 -5.82 -2.30 6.68
CA ASP A 369 -7.06 -1.51 6.58
C ASP A 369 -7.96 -1.99 5.44
N ALA A 370 -7.40 -2.75 4.49
CA ALA A 370 -8.11 -3.29 3.35
C ALA A 370 -9.12 -4.31 3.83
N GLU A 371 -8.81 -5.18 4.79
CA GLU A 371 -9.78 -6.16 5.26
C GLU A 371 -11.03 -5.48 5.84
N SER A 372 -10.89 -4.50 6.73
CA SER A 372 -12.03 -3.80 7.31
C SER A 372 -12.81 -3.00 6.26
N ASN A 373 -12.13 -2.21 5.42
CA ASN A 373 -12.78 -1.39 4.40
C ASN A 373 -13.41 -2.23 3.27
N ILE A 374 -12.72 -3.26 2.78
CA ILE A 374 -13.24 -4.19 1.78
C ILE A 374 -14.43 -4.95 2.35
N HIS A 375 -14.32 -5.50 3.56
CA HIS A 375 -15.43 -6.23 4.17
C HIS A 375 -16.66 -5.34 4.32
N ASP A 376 -16.49 -4.09 4.74
CA ASP A 376 -17.63 -3.19 4.95
C ASP A 376 -18.30 -2.81 3.61
N VAL A 377 -17.51 -2.49 2.59
CA VAL A 377 -18.02 -2.22 1.25
C VAL A 377 -18.70 -3.45 0.63
N VAL A 378 -18.14 -4.65 0.81
CA VAL A 378 -18.75 -5.91 0.35
C VAL A 378 -20.08 -6.18 1.05
N ARG A 379 -20.24 -5.81 2.33
CA ARG A 379 -21.53 -5.91 3.02
C ARG A 379 -22.59 -5.01 2.37
N ILE A 380 -22.23 -3.80 1.98
CA ILE A 380 -23.13 -2.93 1.21
C ILE A 380 -23.48 -3.59 -0.13
N MET A 381 -22.50 -4.08 -0.88
CA MET A 381 -22.74 -4.74 -2.17
C MET A 381 -23.66 -5.97 -2.05
N SER A 382 -23.60 -6.69 -0.93
CA SER A 382 -24.36 -7.92 -0.71
C SER A 382 -25.77 -7.66 -0.19
N ALA A 383 -25.93 -6.72 0.73
CA ALA A 383 -27.21 -6.39 1.35
C ALA A 383 -27.18 -4.96 1.93
N PRO A 384 -27.39 -3.92 1.08
CA PRO A 384 -27.32 -2.52 1.49
C PRO A 384 -28.20 -2.21 2.71
N GLU A 385 -29.40 -2.80 2.73
CA GLU A 385 -30.43 -2.67 3.78
C GLU A 385 -30.03 -3.25 5.15
N LYS A 386 -29.09 -4.19 5.17
CA LYS A 386 -28.58 -4.80 6.41
C LYS A 386 -27.33 -4.10 6.93
N HIS A 387 -26.74 -3.21 6.12
CA HIS A 387 -25.57 -2.46 6.50
C HIS A 387 -25.94 -1.41 7.56
N TRP A 388 -25.02 -1.15 8.49
CA TRP A 388 -25.27 -0.26 9.63
C TRP A 388 -25.60 1.19 9.23
N THR A 389 -25.19 1.60 8.02
CA THR A 389 -25.50 2.93 7.47
C THR A 389 -26.91 3.04 6.91
N TRP A 390 -27.64 1.95 6.63
CA TRP A 390 -28.92 2.02 5.91
C TRP A 390 -29.92 2.97 6.56
N MET A 391 -30.41 3.94 5.77
CA MET A 391 -31.40 4.94 6.18
C MET A 391 -31.02 5.74 7.45
N LYS A 392 -29.73 5.77 7.84
CA LYS A 392 -29.27 6.44 9.07
C LYS A 392 -29.45 7.95 9.07
N ARG A 393 -29.51 8.58 7.90
CA ARG A 393 -29.67 10.03 7.72
C ARG A 393 -31.06 10.42 7.22
N ILE A 394 -32.01 9.47 7.18
CA ILE A 394 -33.40 9.78 6.91
C ILE A 394 -34.03 10.34 8.19
N GLY A 395 -34.45 11.61 8.16
CA GLY A 395 -35.13 12.29 9.26
C GLY A 395 -34.24 13.18 10.14
N THR A 396 -32.92 13.25 9.89
CA THR A 396 -32.05 14.31 10.40
C THR A 396 -32.29 15.55 9.55
N CYS A 397 -33.34 16.31 9.88
CA CYS A 397 -33.59 17.60 9.24
C CYS A 397 -32.36 18.50 9.42
N VAL A 398 -31.89 19.05 8.31
CA VAL A 398 -31.05 20.25 8.27
C VAL A 398 -31.73 21.30 9.16
N ALA A 399 -31.13 21.58 10.31
CA ALA A 399 -31.56 22.63 11.24
C ALA A 399 -30.85 23.94 10.91
#